data_AF-A0A8W8J0E2-F1
#
_entry.id   AF-A0A8W8J0E2-F1
#
_cell.length_a   1.000
_cell.length_b   1.000
_cell.length_c   1.000
_cell.angle_alpha   90.00
_cell.angle_beta   90.00
_cell.angle_gamma   90.00
#
_symmetry.space_group_name_H-M   'P 1'
#
loop_
_entity.id
_entity.type
_entity.pdbx_description
1 polymer ?
#
loop_
_entity_poly.entity_id
_entity_poly.type
_entity_poly.pdbx_seq_one_letter_code
_entity_poly.pdbx_strand_id
1 'polypeptide(L)'
;MEKNRSPKSSKADLASSSAGEGGVSSDVQDQNLPPAYGDIFSKPWTPIPSSSPKTRYSSKQDDRNLWEKLHECFEMSICQQIIWLQVLVFSILYIVFGLKYSGQCVSQELDSKGKVWHEEDLTVFIRAEGGFLCATILIVLLIRLRSLVHLRRTQRITTADLQIAKLWDGRIVVLYCGIYIVNFALCVAGATKIIPSNANITKLNCISEFYNFYYYAKIGQLAVFMPYAAYVISYVTFMMHLQKKWFIRRKLRCWVKLLDADQDGVISQDDMKKTNEKLEGLRKLFSARKTALSDSQQEKWWSEHVFKCGPGKDISVHQLVSYMEGIMTQDSPAERAKVVRPKIKKWFNFFTTEDFLKLKMIFSEEDFVKFWAVLANIDERHSREMLIKYFPSPLTLNDFREDFVAFLSNPEFLDEYSSRIFNILKNKPDCMCCKV
;
A
#
# COMPACT_ATOMS: atom_id res chain seq x y z
N MET A 1 78.13 -27.61 38.82
CA MET A 1 79.11 -28.63 38.36
C MET A 1 78.44 -29.99 38.39
N GLU A 2 78.79 -30.79 37.38
CA GLU A 2 78.31 -32.12 36.93
C GLU A 2 77.74 -33.08 37.99
N LYS A 3 76.59 -33.74 37.74
CA LYS A 3 76.28 -34.83 36.78
C LYS A 3 76.74 -36.21 37.30
N ASN A 4 75.78 -37.08 37.60
CA ASN A 4 75.86 -38.54 37.59
C ASN A 4 74.44 -39.08 37.88
N ARG A 5 73.94 -40.19 37.35
CA ARG A 5 74.19 -41.06 36.18
C ARG A 5 73.01 -42.05 36.23
N SER A 6 72.40 -42.39 35.09
CA SER A 6 71.36 -43.42 34.95
C SER A 6 71.89 -44.85 35.26
N PRO A 7 71.05 -45.88 35.43
CA PRO A 7 70.70 -46.71 34.26
C PRO A 7 69.28 -47.36 34.23
N LYS A 8 68.70 -47.37 33.02
CA LYS A 8 68.08 -48.49 32.25
C LYS A 8 67.33 -49.64 32.96
N SER A 9 66.14 -49.98 32.45
CA SER A 9 65.91 -51.16 31.57
C SER A 9 64.43 -51.58 31.45
N SER A 10 63.88 -51.57 30.23
CA SER A 10 63.27 -52.71 29.51
C SER A 10 62.53 -52.18 28.27
N LYS A 11 63.04 -52.50 27.06
CA LYS A 11 62.47 -53.38 26.00
C LYS A 11 61.09 -52.94 25.47
N ALA A 12 60.72 -53.05 24.19
CA ALA A 12 61.34 -53.32 22.89
C ALA A 12 60.17 -53.08 21.89
N ASP A 13 60.33 -52.18 20.91
CA ASP A 13 60.44 -52.48 19.47
C ASP A 13 59.17 -53.02 18.79
N LEU A 14 58.53 -52.19 17.97
CA LEU A 14 58.50 -52.29 16.49
C LEU A 14 57.22 -51.66 15.89
N ALA A 15 57.45 -50.61 15.12
CA ALA A 15 56.49 -50.00 14.21
C ALA A 15 56.37 -50.82 12.91
N SER A 16 55.18 -50.80 12.30
CA SER A 16 55.08 -50.77 10.84
C SER A 16 53.92 -49.87 10.39
N SER A 17 54.16 -49.26 9.25
CA SER A 17 53.63 -47.99 8.74
C SER A 17 52.49 -48.13 7.74
N SER A 18 51.60 -47.13 7.65
CA SER A 18 51.20 -46.40 6.42
C SER A 18 50.01 -45.48 6.77
N ALA A 19 50.15 -44.16 6.88
CA ALA A 19 50.35 -43.10 5.88
C ALA A 19 49.03 -42.38 5.54
N GLY A 20 49.03 -41.04 5.70
CA GLY A 20 47.96 -40.10 5.32
C GLY A 20 47.59 -39.16 6.49
N GLU A 21 48.45 -38.20 6.84
CA GLU A 21 48.38 -36.77 6.43
C GLU A 21 47.15 -36.01 6.96
N GLY A 22 47.41 -34.91 7.69
CA GLY A 22 46.43 -33.87 7.98
C GLY A 22 46.36 -33.49 9.46
N GLY A 23 47.12 -32.48 9.86
CA GLY A 23 47.16 -31.98 11.24
C GLY A 23 46.01 -31.05 11.63
N VAL A 24 46.18 -30.56 12.86
CA VAL A 24 45.61 -29.34 13.47
C VAL A 24 44.40 -29.55 14.40
N SER A 25 44.77 -29.72 15.68
CA SER A 25 44.19 -29.12 16.88
C SER A 25 43.20 -27.96 16.69
N SER A 26 42.02 -28.07 17.31
CA SER A 26 41.43 -27.05 18.22
C SER A 26 40.08 -27.58 18.72
N ASP A 27 39.89 -27.87 20.01
CA ASP A 27 39.69 -26.95 21.14
C ASP A 27 38.39 -26.12 21.07
N VAL A 28 37.62 -26.30 22.15
CA VAL A 28 36.67 -25.37 22.77
C VAL A 28 35.41 -25.04 21.95
N GLN A 29 34.44 -25.94 22.07
CA GLN A 29 33.03 -25.70 21.78
C GLN A 29 32.38 -25.02 22.99
N ASP A 30 32.68 -23.74 23.17
CA ASP A 30 32.05 -22.89 24.19
C ASP A 30 31.73 -21.54 23.53
N GLN A 31 30.46 -21.33 23.14
CA GLN A 31 29.86 -19.99 23.05
C GLN A 31 28.38 -19.98 22.60
N ASN A 32 27.57 -19.37 23.47
CA ASN A 32 26.30 -18.68 23.23
C ASN A 32 25.03 -19.54 23.13
N LEU A 33 24.60 -20.05 24.29
CA LEU A 33 23.19 -20.29 24.59
C LEU A 33 22.36 -19.02 24.25
N PRO A 34 21.13 -19.16 23.72
CA PRO A 34 20.22 -18.02 23.55
C PRO A 34 20.05 -17.30 24.91
N PRO A 35 19.94 -15.96 24.94
CA PRO A 35 19.73 -15.25 26.20
C PRO A 35 18.52 -15.85 26.89
N ALA A 36 18.68 -16.19 28.18
CA ALA A 36 17.57 -16.60 29.00
C ALA A 36 16.62 -15.40 29.11
N TYR A 37 15.54 -15.41 28.31
CA TYR A 37 14.45 -14.45 28.41
C TYR A 37 13.68 -14.68 29.72
N GLY A 38 14.35 -14.48 30.86
CA GLY A 38 13.73 -14.37 32.17
C GLY A 38 12.79 -13.17 32.19
N ASP A 39 11.93 -13.07 33.20
CA ASP A 39 10.93 -12.01 33.31
C ASP A 39 11.60 -10.62 33.26
N ILE A 40 11.64 -10.03 32.05
CA ILE A 40 12.29 -8.75 31.78
C ILE A 40 11.64 -7.62 32.59
N PHE A 41 10.35 -7.78 32.96
CA PHE A 41 9.77 -7.00 34.04
C PHE A 41 9.33 -7.93 35.16
N SER A 42 9.85 -7.70 36.36
CA SER A 42 9.41 -8.37 37.58
C SER A 42 7.92 -8.09 37.83
N LYS A 43 7.05 -9.06 37.48
CA LYS A 43 5.63 -9.03 37.85
C LYS A 43 5.48 -9.44 39.32
N PRO A 44 4.80 -8.67 40.18
CA PRO A 44 4.17 -9.26 41.35
C PRO A 44 3.07 -10.20 40.86
N TRP A 45 3.29 -11.50 41.05
CA TRP A 45 2.33 -12.55 40.70
C TRP A 45 0.99 -12.25 41.39
N THR A 46 -0.02 -11.86 40.61
CA THR A 46 -1.42 -11.85 41.05
C THR A 46 -2.20 -12.67 40.03
N PRO A 47 -2.75 -13.83 40.41
CA PRO A 47 -3.55 -14.63 39.51
C PRO A 47 -4.82 -13.85 39.17
N ILE A 48 -4.97 -13.47 37.90
CA ILE A 48 -6.21 -12.88 37.38
C ILE A 48 -7.22 -14.05 37.23
N PRO A 49 -8.41 -13.98 37.85
CA PRO A 49 -9.41 -15.03 37.73
C PRO A 49 -9.90 -15.14 36.27
N SER A 50 -9.83 -16.35 35.73
CA SER A 50 -10.28 -16.69 34.38
C SER A 50 -11.81 -16.65 34.29
N SER A 51 -12.39 -15.48 34.07
CA SER A 51 -13.82 -15.37 33.75
C SER A 51 -14.09 -14.19 32.82
N SER A 52 -13.59 -14.29 31.59
CA SER A 52 -14.22 -13.61 30.45
C SER A 52 -14.20 -14.57 29.27
N PRO A 53 -15.32 -14.72 28.54
CA PRO A 53 -15.34 -15.58 27.37
C PRO A 53 -14.32 -15.04 26.38
N LYS A 54 -13.28 -15.82 26.09
CA LYS A 54 -12.33 -15.55 25.01
C LYS A 54 -13.10 -15.54 23.70
N THR A 55 -13.67 -14.40 23.32
CA THR A 55 -14.07 -14.13 21.95
C THR A 55 -12.80 -14.16 21.13
N ARG A 56 -12.48 -15.34 20.56
CA ARG A 56 -11.51 -15.48 19.47
C ARG A 56 -11.92 -14.48 18.41
N TYR A 57 -11.20 -13.37 18.30
CA TYR A 57 -11.24 -12.56 17.10
C TYR A 57 -10.79 -13.48 15.96
N SER A 58 -11.72 -13.84 15.09
CA SER A 58 -11.41 -14.60 13.89
C SER A 58 -10.33 -13.85 13.11
N SER A 59 -9.16 -14.47 12.95
CA SER A 59 -8.02 -13.90 12.20
C SER A 59 -8.34 -13.61 10.72
N LYS A 60 -9.56 -13.95 10.26
CA LYS A 60 -10.09 -13.72 8.91
C LYS A 60 -11.06 -12.53 8.80
N GLN A 61 -11.11 -11.61 9.77
CA GLN A 61 -11.98 -10.44 9.63
C GLN A 61 -11.42 -9.47 8.57
N ASP A 62 -12.18 -9.30 7.48
CA ASP A 62 -11.86 -8.39 6.39
C ASP A 62 -11.95 -6.93 6.88
N ASP A 63 -10.80 -6.29 7.04
CA ASP A 63 -10.64 -4.93 7.59
C ASP A 63 -11.10 -3.82 6.62
N ARG A 64 -11.55 -4.16 5.40
CA ARG A 64 -12.07 -3.19 4.42
C ARG A 64 -13.45 -2.68 4.83
N ASN A 65 -13.68 -1.39 4.66
CA ASN A 65 -15.03 -0.83 4.82
C ASN A 65 -15.92 -1.15 3.61
N LEU A 66 -17.24 -0.97 3.75
CA LEU A 66 -18.21 -1.28 2.70
C LEU A 66 -17.92 -0.51 1.39
N TRP A 67 -17.44 0.73 1.51
CA TRP A 67 -17.12 1.57 0.37
C TRP A 67 -15.92 1.06 -0.43
N GLU A 68 -14.85 0.61 0.23
CA GLU A 68 -13.70 0.00 -0.42
C GLU A 68 -14.09 -1.30 -1.14
N LYS A 69 -14.95 -2.11 -0.51
CA LYS A 69 -15.47 -3.32 -1.16
C LYS A 69 -16.28 -2.98 -2.40
N LEU A 70 -17.16 -1.98 -2.31
CA LEU A 70 -17.95 -1.49 -3.45
C LEU A 70 -17.06 -0.90 -4.54
N HIS A 71 -16.08 -0.08 -4.18
CA HIS A 71 -15.19 0.58 -5.11
C HIS A 71 -14.28 -0.42 -5.84
N GLU A 72 -13.64 -1.36 -5.12
CA GLU A 72 -12.85 -2.43 -5.75
C GLU A 72 -13.71 -3.34 -6.64
N CYS A 73 -14.94 -3.68 -6.19
CA CYS A 73 -15.87 -4.46 -7.01
C CYS A 73 -16.28 -3.68 -8.27
N PHE A 74 -16.51 -2.36 -8.17
CA PHE A 74 -16.99 -1.54 -9.27
C PHE A 74 -15.88 -1.23 -10.29
N GLU A 75 -14.72 -0.73 -9.82
CA GLU A 75 -13.54 -0.30 -10.62
C GLU A 75 -13.09 -1.35 -11.64
N MET A 76 -13.14 -2.63 -11.23
CA MET A 76 -12.69 -3.76 -12.04
C MET A 76 -13.84 -4.62 -12.58
N SER A 77 -15.09 -4.20 -12.38
CA SER A 77 -16.26 -4.94 -12.87
C SER A 77 -16.38 -4.92 -14.39
N ILE A 78 -16.96 -6.00 -14.92
CA ILE A 78 -17.49 -6.05 -16.29
C ILE A 78 -18.55 -4.95 -16.48
N CYS A 79 -19.33 -4.63 -15.44
CA CYS A 79 -20.35 -3.57 -15.49
C CYS A 79 -19.75 -2.22 -15.90
N GLN A 80 -18.61 -1.84 -15.34
CA GLN A 80 -17.97 -0.59 -15.72
C GLN A 80 -17.38 -0.63 -17.14
N GLN A 81 -16.97 -1.80 -17.65
CA GLN A 81 -16.60 -1.95 -19.06
C GLN A 81 -17.81 -1.75 -19.99
N ILE A 82 -18.96 -2.32 -19.63
CA ILE A 82 -20.21 -2.15 -20.39
C ILE A 82 -20.63 -0.66 -20.41
N ILE A 83 -20.52 0.04 -19.28
CA ILE A 83 -20.80 1.48 -19.21
C ILE A 83 -19.92 2.26 -20.18
N TRP A 84 -18.59 2.04 -20.15
CA TRP A 84 -17.69 2.75 -21.07
C TRP A 84 -17.93 2.42 -22.53
N LEU A 85 -18.32 1.18 -22.85
CA LEU A 85 -18.70 0.79 -24.21
C LEU A 85 -19.97 1.52 -24.67
N GLN A 86 -20.98 1.65 -23.81
CA GLN A 86 -22.18 2.43 -24.12
C GLN A 86 -21.86 3.90 -24.34
N VAL A 87 -21.02 4.50 -23.48
CA VAL A 87 -20.55 5.87 -23.67
C VAL A 87 -19.80 6.01 -25.00
N LEU A 88 -19.00 5.02 -25.41
CA LEU A 88 -18.30 5.02 -26.71
C LEU A 88 -19.28 5.05 -27.89
N VAL A 89 -20.28 4.17 -27.88
CA VAL A 89 -21.32 4.15 -28.92
C VAL A 89 -22.01 5.51 -29.00
N PHE A 90 -22.39 6.08 -27.86
CA PHE A 90 -23.04 7.38 -27.79
C PHE A 90 -22.14 8.53 -28.30
N SER A 91 -20.84 8.47 -27.98
CA SER A 91 -19.84 9.44 -28.44
C SER A 91 -19.67 9.40 -29.97
N ILE A 92 -19.68 8.20 -30.55
CA ILE A 92 -19.64 8.02 -32.01
C ILE A 92 -20.93 8.55 -32.64
N LEU A 93 -22.09 8.29 -32.04
CA LEU A 93 -23.37 8.82 -32.53
C LEU A 93 -23.38 10.36 -32.55
N TYR A 94 -22.81 11.02 -31.55
CA TYR A 94 -22.66 12.49 -31.53
C TYR A 94 -21.87 13.01 -32.73
N ILE A 95 -20.76 12.33 -33.06
CA ILE A 95 -19.92 12.70 -34.21
C ILE A 95 -20.69 12.47 -35.51
N VAL A 96 -21.33 11.30 -35.67
CA VAL A 96 -22.07 10.94 -36.89
C VAL A 96 -23.26 11.87 -37.11
N PHE A 97 -24.05 12.16 -36.07
CA PHE A 97 -25.17 13.10 -36.18
C PHE A 97 -24.69 14.53 -36.47
N GLY A 98 -23.63 14.99 -35.79
CA GLY A 98 -23.09 16.32 -36.07
C GLY A 98 -22.48 16.46 -37.48
N LEU A 99 -21.98 15.37 -38.07
CA LEU A 99 -21.57 15.34 -39.49
C LEU A 99 -22.78 15.34 -40.43
N LYS A 100 -23.77 14.47 -40.16
CA LYS A 100 -24.97 14.30 -41.00
C LYS A 100 -25.77 15.61 -41.13
N TYR A 101 -25.88 16.38 -40.05
CA TYR A 101 -26.67 17.61 -40.00
C TYR A 101 -25.82 18.89 -40.07
N SER A 102 -24.54 18.82 -40.48
CA SER A 102 -23.61 19.97 -40.41
C SER A 102 -24.21 21.27 -40.96
N GLY A 103 -24.19 22.35 -40.17
CA GLY A 103 -24.76 23.65 -40.53
C GLY A 103 -26.29 23.76 -40.49
N GLN A 104 -27.00 22.70 -40.10
CA GLN A 104 -28.47 22.65 -40.10
C GLN A 104 -29.09 22.91 -38.72
N CYS A 105 -28.29 23.33 -37.74
CA CYS A 105 -28.77 23.71 -36.41
C CYS A 105 -27.93 24.86 -35.85
N VAL A 106 -28.52 26.05 -35.85
CA VAL A 106 -27.86 27.30 -35.48
C VAL A 106 -28.56 27.92 -34.29
N SER A 107 -27.77 28.25 -33.27
CA SER A 107 -28.21 29.05 -32.12
C SER A 107 -27.81 30.50 -32.34
N GLN A 108 -28.76 31.42 -32.19
CA GLN A 108 -28.54 32.86 -32.30
C GLN A 108 -28.88 33.52 -30.95
N GLU A 109 -27.90 34.25 -30.39
CA GLU A 109 -28.11 35.10 -29.23
C GLU A 109 -28.48 36.51 -29.69
N LEU A 110 -29.58 37.03 -29.13
CA LEU A 110 -30.15 38.32 -29.48
C LEU A 110 -29.83 39.35 -28.39
N ASP A 111 -29.48 40.57 -28.79
CA ASP A 111 -29.31 41.69 -27.85
C ASP A 111 -30.68 42.20 -27.34
N SER A 112 -30.68 43.15 -26.40
CA SER A 112 -31.91 43.76 -25.87
C SER A 112 -32.74 44.52 -26.92
N LYS A 113 -32.22 44.66 -28.14
CA LYS A 113 -32.87 45.30 -29.30
C LYS A 113 -33.28 44.27 -30.37
N GLY A 114 -33.11 42.97 -30.12
CA GLY A 114 -33.46 41.89 -31.04
C GLY A 114 -32.49 41.70 -32.21
N LYS A 115 -31.27 42.25 -32.16
CA LYS A 115 -30.21 41.99 -33.15
C LYS A 115 -29.37 40.79 -32.75
N VAL A 116 -29.05 39.95 -33.74
CA VAL A 116 -28.11 38.83 -33.55
C VAL A 116 -26.73 39.39 -33.29
N TRP A 117 -26.15 39.04 -32.14
CA TRP A 117 -24.79 39.46 -31.79
C TRP A 117 -23.82 38.28 -31.69
N HIS A 118 -24.34 37.05 -31.51
CA HIS A 118 -23.56 35.82 -31.56
C HIS A 118 -24.35 34.71 -32.28
N GLU A 119 -23.66 33.97 -33.14
CA GLU A 119 -24.22 32.85 -33.89
C GLU A 119 -23.28 31.65 -33.75
N GLU A 120 -23.84 30.50 -33.39
CA GLU A 120 -23.08 29.27 -33.19
C GLU A 120 -23.77 28.07 -33.87
N ASP A 121 -22.99 27.30 -34.63
CA ASP A 121 -23.42 26.03 -35.19
C ASP A 121 -23.31 24.90 -34.14
N LEU A 122 -24.46 24.46 -33.64
CA LEU A 122 -24.54 23.42 -32.61
C LEU A 122 -24.08 22.04 -33.12
N THR A 123 -24.01 21.85 -34.44
CA THR A 123 -23.51 20.62 -35.05
C THR A 123 -21.99 20.53 -35.00
N VAL A 124 -21.28 21.66 -34.92
CA VAL A 124 -19.85 21.70 -34.59
C VAL A 124 -19.64 21.35 -33.13
N PHE A 125 -20.50 21.89 -32.24
CA PHE A 125 -20.42 21.65 -30.81
C PHE A 125 -20.62 20.16 -30.45
N ILE A 126 -21.66 19.51 -30.97
CA ILE A 126 -21.92 18.09 -30.69
C ILE A 126 -20.79 17.17 -31.19
N ARG A 127 -20.13 17.53 -32.31
CA ARG A 127 -18.95 16.81 -32.82
C ARG A 127 -17.77 16.94 -31.87
N ALA A 128 -17.50 18.15 -31.39
CA ALA A 128 -16.42 18.41 -30.44
C ALA A 128 -16.64 17.65 -29.13
N GLU A 129 -17.88 17.63 -28.63
CA GLU A 129 -18.24 16.87 -27.44
C GLU A 129 -18.07 15.36 -27.62
N GLY A 130 -18.57 14.80 -28.73
CA GLY A 130 -18.37 13.39 -29.06
C GLY A 130 -16.90 13.02 -29.17
N GLY A 131 -16.09 13.89 -29.77
CA GLY A 131 -14.63 13.74 -29.84
C GLY A 131 -13.96 13.72 -28.46
N PHE A 132 -14.37 14.62 -27.56
CA PHE A 132 -13.84 14.67 -26.20
C PHE A 132 -14.23 13.45 -25.35
N LEU A 133 -15.47 12.95 -25.50
CA LEU A 133 -15.91 11.72 -24.86
C LEU A 133 -15.12 10.51 -25.36
N CYS A 134 -14.88 10.41 -26.68
CA CYS A 134 -14.00 9.38 -27.25
C CYS A 134 -12.58 9.44 -26.67
N ALA A 135 -11.99 10.64 -26.57
CA ALA A 135 -10.68 10.83 -25.96
C ALA A 135 -10.66 10.42 -24.48
N THR A 136 -11.73 10.74 -23.73
CA THR A 136 -11.91 10.33 -22.33
C THR A 136 -11.87 8.81 -22.20
N ILE A 137 -12.64 8.10 -23.03
CA ILE A 137 -12.70 6.63 -23.02
C ILE A 137 -11.33 6.02 -23.33
N LEU A 138 -10.62 6.57 -24.32
CA LEU A 138 -9.28 6.12 -24.67
C LEU A 138 -8.32 6.26 -23.47
N ILE A 139 -8.33 7.41 -22.79
CA ILE A 139 -7.50 7.65 -21.61
C ILE A 139 -7.83 6.65 -20.49
N VAL A 140 -9.12 6.43 -20.21
CA VAL A 140 -9.57 5.45 -19.20
C VAL A 140 -9.08 4.03 -19.56
N LEU A 141 -9.17 3.65 -20.84
CA LEU A 141 -8.72 2.35 -21.33
C LEU A 141 -7.20 2.19 -21.19
N LEU A 142 -6.42 3.22 -21.52
CA LEU A 142 -4.96 3.22 -21.35
C LEU A 142 -4.55 3.08 -19.88
N ILE A 143 -5.25 3.78 -18.97
CA ILE A 143 -5.02 3.66 -17.52
C ILE A 143 -5.31 2.22 -17.06
N ARG A 144 -6.44 1.64 -17.48
CA ARG A 144 -6.79 0.25 -17.15
C ARG A 144 -5.78 -0.75 -17.70
N LEU A 145 -5.32 -0.55 -18.93
CA LEU A 145 -4.29 -1.40 -19.53
C LEU A 145 -2.99 -1.32 -18.73
N ARG A 146 -2.57 -0.13 -18.29
CA ARG A 146 -1.43 0.05 -17.38
C ARG A 146 -1.62 -0.71 -16.06
N SER A 147 -2.80 -0.64 -15.44
CA SER A 147 -3.10 -1.41 -14.22
C SER A 147 -3.05 -2.92 -14.45
N LEU A 148 -3.53 -3.41 -15.59
CA LEU A 148 -3.44 -4.83 -15.96
C LEU A 148 -2.00 -5.28 -16.19
N VAL A 149 -1.19 -4.46 -16.86
CA VAL A 149 0.26 -4.71 -17.03
C VAL A 149 0.95 -4.78 -15.67
N HIS A 150 0.63 -3.86 -14.75
CA HIS A 150 1.14 -3.89 -13.39
C HIS A 150 0.73 -5.19 -12.65
N LEU A 151 -0.51 -5.64 -12.78
CA LEU A 151 -0.99 -6.87 -12.14
C LEU A 151 -0.33 -8.14 -12.67
N ARG A 152 -0.04 -8.19 -13.97
CA ARG A 152 0.62 -9.33 -14.65
C ARG A 152 2.15 -9.29 -14.60
N ARG A 153 2.73 -8.31 -13.90
CA ARG A 153 4.17 -8.10 -13.87
C ARG A 153 4.90 -9.30 -13.26
N THR A 154 5.90 -9.80 -14.00
CA THR A 154 6.75 -10.94 -13.62
C THR A 154 8.17 -10.52 -13.24
N GLN A 155 8.54 -9.27 -13.46
CA GLN A 155 9.86 -8.72 -13.18
C GLN A 155 9.80 -7.53 -12.23
N ARG A 156 10.87 -7.29 -11.48
CA ARG A 156 11.00 -6.12 -10.59
C ARG A 156 11.21 -4.86 -11.40
N ILE A 157 10.60 -3.76 -10.95
CA ILE A 157 10.82 -2.43 -11.51
C ILE A 157 12.14 -1.87 -10.96
N THR A 158 12.85 -1.04 -11.74
CA THR A 158 14.06 -0.38 -11.24
C THR A 158 13.71 0.78 -10.30
N THR A 159 14.65 1.20 -9.45
CA THR A 159 14.41 2.37 -8.58
C THR A 159 14.11 3.64 -9.38
N ALA A 160 14.70 3.81 -10.57
CA ALA A 160 14.45 4.95 -11.44
C ALA A 160 13.03 4.92 -12.03
N ASP A 161 12.62 3.78 -12.59
CA ASP A 161 11.29 3.60 -13.16
C ASP A 161 10.18 3.78 -12.13
N LEU A 162 10.45 3.38 -10.89
CA LEU A 162 9.55 3.54 -9.75
C LEU A 162 9.37 5.02 -9.35
N GLN A 163 10.44 5.82 -9.38
CA GLN A 163 10.32 7.27 -9.17
C GLN A 163 9.52 7.93 -10.30
N ILE A 164 9.71 7.46 -11.54
CA ILE A 164 8.91 7.90 -12.69
C ILE A 164 7.45 7.51 -12.47
N ALA A 165 7.16 6.27 -12.09
CA ALA A 165 5.80 5.79 -11.81
C ALA A 165 5.09 6.67 -10.77
N LYS A 166 5.77 7.00 -9.66
CA LYS A 166 5.25 7.92 -8.62
C LYS A 166 4.86 9.29 -9.17
N LEU A 167 5.70 9.88 -10.04
CA LEU A 167 5.40 11.16 -10.68
C LEU A 167 4.13 11.04 -11.55
N TRP A 168 3.98 9.92 -12.25
CA TRP A 168 2.84 9.66 -13.12
C TRP A 168 1.57 9.36 -12.35
N ASP A 169 1.61 8.62 -11.24
CA ASP A 169 0.40 8.20 -10.52
C ASP A 169 -0.37 9.41 -9.96
N GLY A 170 0.34 10.39 -9.38
CA GLY A 170 -0.28 11.65 -8.97
C GLY A 170 -0.87 12.45 -10.14
N ARG A 171 -0.16 12.49 -11.28
CA ARG A 171 -0.64 13.17 -12.51
C ARG A 171 -1.84 12.48 -13.12
N ILE A 172 -1.91 11.15 -13.08
CA ILE A 172 -3.03 10.36 -13.58
C ILE A 172 -4.30 10.70 -12.80
N VAL A 173 -4.23 10.81 -11.47
CA VAL A 173 -5.40 11.20 -10.64
C VAL A 173 -5.88 12.59 -10.99
N VAL A 174 -4.96 13.56 -11.12
CA VAL A 174 -5.31 14.95 -11.49
C VAL A 174 -5.90 14.99 -12.89
N LEU A 175 -5.32 14.27 -13.85
CA LEU A 175 -5.82 14.14 -15.21
C LEU A 175 -7.24 13.55 -15.22
N TYR A 176 -7.48 12.50 -14.43
CA TYR A 176 -8.79 11.85 -14.31
C TYR A 176 -9.85 12.81 -13.79
N CYS A 177 -9.54 13.55 -12.71
CA CYS A 177 -10.43 14.57 -12.16
C CYS A 177 -10.68 15.69 -13.17
N GLY A 178 -9.65 16.17 -13.85
CA GLY A 178 -9.76 17.21 -14.87
C GLY A 178 -10.64 16.78 -16.04
N ILE A 179 -10.45 15.58 -16.56
CA ILE A 179 -11.28 15.01 -17.63
C ILE A 179 -12.75 14.95 -17.21
N TYR A 180 -13.04 14.55 -15.97
CA TYR A 180 -14.42 14.54 -15.49
C TYR A 180 -15.05 15.92 -15.37
N ILE A 181 -14.30 16.89 -14.84
CA ILE A 181 -14.77 18.28 -14.74
C ILE A 181 -15.08 18.82 -16.13
N VAL A 182 -14.21 18.58 -17.11
CA VAL A 182 -14.43 19.03 -18.49
C VAL A 182 -15.63 18.32 -19.13
N ASN A 183 -15.79 17.00 -18.93
CA ASN A 183 -16.98 16.28 -19.43
C ASN A 183 -18.27 16.83 -18.83
N PHE A 184 -18.27 17.13 -17.53
CA PHE A 184 -19.43 17.73 -16.86
C PHE A 184 -19.71 19.14 -17.40
N ALA A 185 -18.68 19.96 -17.57
CA ALA A 185 -18.82 21.30 -18.14
C ALA A 185 -19.35 21.27 -19.59
N LEU A 186 -18.86 20.35 -20.43
CA LEU A 186 -19.36 20.14 -21.79
C LEU A 186 -20.82 19.67 -21.81
N CYS A 187 -21.19 18.77 -20.89
CA CYS A 187 -22.56 18.33 -20.73
C CYS A 187 -23.50 19.52 -20.43
N VAL A 188 -23.16 20.31 -19.41
CA VAL A 188 -23.93 21.51 -19.00
C VAL A 188 -23.97 22.54 -20.13
N ALA A 189 -22.84 22.85 -20.76
CA ALA A 189 -22.78 23.81 -21.86
C ALA A 189 -23.62 23.39 -23.07
N GLY A 190 -23.64 22.10 -23.39
CA GLY A 190 -24.51 21.58 -24.44
C GLY A 190 -25.99 21.64 -24.05
N ALA A 191 -26.31 21.38 -22.78
CA ALA A 191 -27.66 21.48 -22.26
C ALA A 191 -28.20 22.92 -22.30
N THR A 192 -27.39 23.91 -21.89
CA THR A 192 -27.79 25.33 -21.92
C THR A 192 -28.04 25.86 -23.34
N LYS A 193 -27.48 25.20 -24.36
CA LYS A 193 -27.64 25.57 -25.78
C LYS A 193 -28.87 24.95 -26.44
N ILE A 194 -29.34 23.80 -25.96
CA ILE A 194 -30.47 23.06 -26.57
C ILE A 194 -31.75 23.11 -25.73
N ILE A 195 -31.61 23.27 -24.40
CA ILE A 195 -32.71 23.38 -23.45
C ILE A 195 -32.98 24.88 -23.24
N PRO A 196 -34.14 25.39 -23.67
CA PRO A 196 -34.45 26.81 -23.54
C PRO A 196 -34.47 27.22 -22.06
N SER A 197 -33.69 28.24 -21.73
CA SER A 197 -33.71 28.92 -20.43
C SER A 197 -34.53 30.19 -20.56
N ASN A 198 -35.44 30.45 -19.62
CA ASN A 198 -36.31 31.63 -19.62
C ASN A 198 -35.54 32.97 -19.49
N ALA A 199 -34.22 32.96 -19.32
CA ALA A 199 -33.41 34.14 -19.00
C ALA A 199 -32.78 34.84 -20.22
N ASN A 200 -32.57 34.15 -21.35
CA ASN A 200 -31.92 34.73 -22.55
C ASN A 200 -32.82 34.56 -23.78
N ILE A 201 -32.95 35.63 -24.59
CA ILE A 201 -33.63 35.58 -25.89
C ILE A 201 -32.73 34.84 -26.89
N THR A 202 -32.77 33.51 -26.84
CA THR A 202 -32.04 32.63 -27.76
C THR A 202 -33.01 32.14 -28.84
N LYS A 203 -32.67 32.39 -30.11
CA LYS A 203 -33.42 31.85 -31.24
C LYS A 203 -32.69 30.63 -31.77
N LEU A 204 -33.36 29.48 -31.71
CA LEU A 204 -32.82 28.21 -32.14
C LEU A 204 -33.45 27.80 -33.48
N ASN A 205 -32.65 27.75 -34.54
CA ASN A 205 -33.08 27.32 -35.87
C ASN A 205 -32.47 25.95 -36.17
N CYS A 206 -33.22 24.88 -35.92
CA CYS A 206 -32.74 23.50 -36.08
C CYS A 206 -33.77 22.61 -36.76
N ILE A 207 -33.29 21.64 -37.54
CA ILE A 207 -34.14 20.55 -38.03
C ILE A 207 -34.66 19.72 -36.85
N SER A 208 -35.96 19.42 -36.84
CA SER A 208 -36.64 18.72 -35.75
C SER A 208 -35.97 17.39 -35.36
N GLU A 209 -35.48 16.62 -36.34
CA GLU A 209 -34.77 15.35 -36.10
C GLU A 209 -33.49 15.55 -35.28
N PHE A 210 -32.66 16.53 -35.64
CA PHE A 210 -31.44 16.87 -34.89
C PHE A 210 -31.78 17.40 -33.51
N TYR A 211 -32.75 18.33 -33.42
CA TYR A 211 -33.18 18.92 -32.16
C TYR A 211 -33.64 17.85 -31.17
N ASN A 212 -34.53 16.95 -31.60
CA ASN A 212 -35.06 15.90 -30.74
C ASN A 212 -33.95 14.96 -30.26
N PHE A 213 -33.08 14.50 -31.17
CA PHE A 213 -31.94 13.66 -30.80
C PHE A 213 -31.08 14.34 -29.73
N TYR A 214 -30.64 15.57 -29.99
CA TYR A 214 -29.70 16.25 -29.10
C TYR A 214 -30.34 16.65 -27.77
N TYR A 215 -31.62 17.03 -27.77
CA TYR A 215 -32.39 17.33 -26.56
C TYR A 215 -32.51 16.11 -25.64
N TYR A 216 -32.99 14.97 -26.14
CA TYR A 216 -33.12 13.75 -25.33
C TYR A 216 -31.77 13.18 -24.91
N ALA A 217 -30.78 13.27 -25.80
CA ALA A 217 -29.40 12.91 -25.48
C ALA A 217 -28.87 13.70 -24.27
N LYS A 218 -29.13 15.01 -24.21
CA LYS A 218 -28.72 15.86 -23.09
C LYS A 218 -29.46 15.57 -21.79
N ILE A 219 -30.76 15.29 -21.86
CA ILE A 219 -31.51 14.86 -20.67
C ILE A 219 -30.93 13.56 -20.11
N GLY A 220 -30.70 12.57 -20.97
CA GLY A 220 -30.09 11.30 -20.56
C GLY A 220 -28.68 11.49 -20.00
N GLN A 221 -27.86 12.31 -20.66
CA GLN A 221 -26.50 12.62 -20.21
C GLN A 221 -26.51 13.34 -18.86
N LEU A 222 -27.37 14.34 -18.64
CA LEU A 222 -27.49 15.01 -17.35
C LEU A 222 -27.95 14.06 -16.23
N ALA A 223 -28.93 13.19 -16.52
CA ALA A 223 -29.43 12.21 -15.55
C ALA A 223 -28.35 11.23 -15.08
N VAL A 224 -27.37 10.91 -15.92
CA VAL A 224 -26.25 10.02 -15.59
C VAL A 224 -25.05 10.79 -15.02
N PHE A 225 -24.68 11.92 -15.62
CA PHE A 225 -23.50 12.68 -15.24
C PHE A 225 -23.71 13.50 -13.97
N MET A 226 -24.91 13.95 -13.62
CA MET A 226 -25.14 14.68 -12.36
C MET A 226 -24.88 13.79 -11.12
N PRO A 227 -25.47 12.57 -11.00
CA PRO A 227 -25.13 11.67 -9.90
C PRO A 227 -23.65 11.28 -9.90
N TYR A 228 -23.06 11.08 -11.08
CA TYR A 228 -21.64 10.73 -11.19
C TYR A 228 -20.71 11.88 -10.78
N ALA A 229 -21.02 13.12 -11.16
CA ALA A 229 -20.30 14.31 -10.73
C ALA A 229 -20.44 14.51 -9.22
N ALA A 230 -21.65 14.34 -8.67
CA ALA A 230 -21.89 14.38 -7.22
C ALA A 230 -21.07 13.31 -6.48
N TYR A 231 -20.99 12.09 -7.05
CA TYR A 231 -20.13 11.02 -6.53
C TYR A 231 -18.65 11.41 -6.56
N VAL A 232 -18.13 11.91 -7.69
CA VAL A 232 -16.72 12.30 -7.83
C VAL A 232 -16.37 13.44 -6.88
N ILE A 233 -17.23 14.46 -6.79
CA ILE A 233 -17.04 15.58 -5.86
C ILE A 233 -17.02 15.05 -4.43
N SER A 234 -18.03 14.25 -4.03
CA SER A 234 -18.11 13.68 -2.68
C SER A 234 -16.90 12.79 -2.36
N TYR A 235 -16.40 12.06 -3.36
CA TYR A 235 -15.21 11.23 -3.22
C TYR A 235 -13.96 12.08 -2.95
N VAL A 236 -13.74 13.11 -3.77
CA VAL A 236 -12.57 13.99 -3.67
C VAL A 236 -12.60 14.82 -2.39
N THR A 237 -13.76 15.33 -1.98
CA THR A 237 -13.89 16.22 -0.82
C THR A 237 -13.95 15.48 0.51
N PHE A 238 -14.69 14.38 0.60
CA PHE A 238 -14.92 13.68 1.88
C PHE A 238 -14.18 12.35 1.95
N MET A 239 -14.30 11.52 0.91
CA MET A 239 -13.82 10.13 1.00
C MET A 239 -12.30 10.03 0.96
N MET A 240 -11.61 10.88 0.20
CA MET A 240 -10.14 10.90 0.16
C MET A 240 -9.51 11.09 1.54
N HIS A 241 -10.07 12.00 2.37
CA HIS A 241 -9.56 12.24 3.71
C HIS A 241 -9.85 11.06 4.64
N LEU A 242 -11.07 10.52 4.59
CA LEU A 242 -11.45 9.35 5.36
C LEU A 242 -10.61 8.13 4.99
N GLN A 243 -10.41 7.86 3.70
CA GLN A 243 -9.56 6.77 3.20
C GLN A 243 -8.13 6.86 3.71
N LYS A 244 -7.53 8.07 3.69
CA LYS A 244 -6.18 8.28 4.25
C LYS A 244 -6.11 7.89 5.73
N LYS A 245 -7.09 8.30 6.54
CA LYS A 245 -7.18 7.96 7.97
C LYS A 245 -7.38 6.46 8.19
N TRP A 246 -8.30 5.85 7.43
CA TRP A 246 -8.58 4.42 7.46
C TRP A 246 -7.38 3.57 7.05
N PHE A 247 -6.64 4.00 6.01
CA PHE A 247 -5.48 3.29 5.51
C PHE A 247 -4.35 3.26 6.55
N ILE A 248 -4.05 4.40 7.21
CA ILE A 248 -3.11 4.42 8.34
C ILE A 248 -3.54 3.45 9.44
N ARG A 249 -4.81 3.46 9.86
CA ARG A 249 -5.30 2.51 10.87
C ARG A 249 -5.06 1.05 10.48
N ARG A 250 -5.25 0.69 9.21
CA ARG A 250 -4.98 -0.67 8.72
C ARG A 250 -3.50 -1.02 8.79
N LYS A 251 -2.61 -0.10 8.41
CA LYS A 251 -1.16 -0.29 8.53
C LYS A 251 -0.72 -0.43 9.98
N LEU A 252 -1.26 0.40 10.87
CA LEU A 252 -1.06 0.29 12.31
C LEU A 252 -1.54 -1.06 12.85
N ARG A 253 -2.70 -1.56 12.42
CA ARG A 253 -3.18 -2.89 12.81
C ARG A 253 -2.25 -4.00 12.32
N CYS A 254 -1.77 -3.94 11.07
CA CYS A 254 -0.79 -4.89 10.55
C CYS A 254 0.52 -4.86 11.35
N TRP A 255 0.99 -3.66 11.73
CA TRP A 255 2.17 -3.51 12.59
C TRP A 255 1.96 -4.11 13.97
N VAL A 256 0.83 -3.79 14.60
CA VAL A 256 0.50 -4.29 15.95
C VAL A 256 0.31 -5.80 15.94
N LYS A 257 -0.23 -6.39 14.86
CA LYS A 257 -0.28 -7.85 14.65
C LYS A 257 1.09 -8.51 14.53
N LEU A 258 2.15 -7.78 14.18
CA LEU A 258 3.52 -8.33 14.24
C LEU A 258 4.03 -8.40 15.68
N LEU A 259 3.51 -7.53 16.56
CA LEU A 259 3.89 -7.46 17.96
C LEU A 259 3.04 -8.36 18.86
N ASP A 260 1.78 -8.60 18.48
CA ASP A 260 0.84 -9.55 19.08
C ASP A 260 1.11 -10.95 18.48
N ALA A 261 2.00 -11.71 19.12
CA ALA A 261 2.63 -12.87 18.53
C ALA A 261 1.70 -14.10 18.52
N ASP A 262 0.81 -14.24 19.50
CA ASP A 262 -0.23 -15.27 19.50
C ASP A 262 -1.60 -14.83 19.00
N GLN A 263 -1.75 -13.56 18.63
CA GLN A 263 -2.92 -12.99 17.98
C GLN A 263 -4.19 -13.07 18.85
N ASP A 264 -4.03 -12.96 20.16
CA ASP A 264 -5.15 -13.01 21.10
C ASP A 264 -5.85 -11.64 21.26
N GLY A 265 -5.28 -10.58 20.67
CA GLY A 265 -5.81 -9.21 20.71
C GLY A 265 -5.27 -8.36 21.87
N VAL A 266 -4.36 -8.90 22.67
CA VAL A 266 -3.69 -8.23 23.80
C VAL A 266 -2.18 -8.44 23.67
N ILE A 267 -1.41 -7.37 23.68
CA ILE A 267 0.06 -7.48 23.68
C ILE A 267 0.53 -7.62 25.12
N SER A 268 1.05 -8.81 25.41
CA SER A 268 1.60 -9.21 26.70
C SER A 268 3.13 -9.27 26.70
N GLN A 269 3.71 -9.61 27.85
CA GLN A 269 5.14 -9.93 27.94
C GLN A 269 5.51 -11.22 27.19
N ASP A 270 4.60 -12.18 27.08
CA ASP A 270 4.84 -13.41 26.33
C ASP A 270 4.97 -13.11 24.84
N ASP A 271 4.19 -12.15 24.34
CA ASP A 271 4.30 -11.65 22.96
C ASP A 271 5.61 -10.93 22.71
N MET A 272 6.04 -10.12 23.68
CA MET A 272 7.37 -9.50 23.65
C MET A 272 8.46 -10.57 23.53
N LYS A 273 8.40 -11.63 24.34
CA LYS A 273 9.39 -12.72 24.31
C LYS A 273 9.42 -13.43 22.96
N LYS A 274 8.26 -13.89 22.47
CA LYS A 274 8.13 -14.55 21.16
C LYS A 274 8.60 -13.64 20.02
N THR A 275 8.30 -12.34 20.10
CA THR A 275 8.75 -11.36 19.11
C THR A 275 10.27 -11.18 19.16
N ASN A 276 10.87 -11.05 20.34
CA ASN A 276 12.31 -10.93 20.50
C ASN A 276 13.04 -12.20 20.01
N GLU A 277 12.48 -13.39 20.22
CA GLU A 277 12.99 -14.64 19.66
C GLU A 277 13.01 -14.64 18.12
N LYS A 278 11.95 -14.14 17.47
CA LYS A 278 11.92 -13.96 16.02
C LYS A 278 12.99 -12.97 15.54
N LEU A 279 13.15 -11.84 16.25
CA LEU A 279 14.17 -10.84 15.93
C LEU A 279 15.59 -11.40 16.10
N GLU A 280 15.81 -12.26 17.09
CA GLU A 280 17.06 -12.98 17.28
C GLU A 280 17.31 -14.00 16.15
N GLY A 281 16.25 -14.65 15.65
CA GLY A 281 16.31 -15.44 14.41
C GLY A 281 16.77 -14.62 13.20
N LEU A 282 16.26 -13.40 13.05
CA LEU A 282 16.71 -12.47 12.00
C LEU A 282 18.16 -12.04 12.19
N ARG A 283 18.61 -11.83 13.42
CA ARG A 283 20.02 -11.49 13.72
C ARG A 283 20.96 -12.56 13.19
N LYS A 284 20.63 -13.83 13.44
CA LYS A 284 21.38 -14.99 12.97
C LYS A 284 21.37 -15.07 11.44
N LEU A 285 20.22 -14.84 10.82
CA LEU A 285 20.07 -14.83 9.36
C LEU A 285 21.02 -13.83 8.69
N PHE A 286 21.04 -12.58 9.18
CA PHE A 286 21.88 -11.54 8.58
C PHE A 286 23.34 -11.60 9.01
N SER A 287 23.63 -12.23 10.16
CA SER A 287 24.96 -12.22 10.79
C SER A 287 25.57 -10.81 10.96
N ALA A 288 24.73 -9.77 10.90
CA ALA A 288 25.10 -8.37 10.93
C ALA A 288 25.57 -7.91 12.33
N ARG A 289 25.25 -8.70 13.35
CA ARG A 289 25.56 -8.43 14.75
C ARG A 289 26.00 -9.73 15.42
N LYS A 290 27.13 -9.70 16.13
CA LYS A 290 27.72 -10.89 16.78
C LYS A 290 26.93 -11.35 18.01
N THR A 291 26.42 -10.42 18.80
CA THR A 291 25.69 -10.68 20.05
C THR A 291 24.25 -10.16 19.98
N ALA A 292 23.35 -10.76 20.75
CA ALA A 292 21.98 -10.27 20.90
C ALA A 292 21.96 -8.82 21.46
N LEU A 293 20.84 -8.13 21.28
CA LEU A 293 20.58 -6.87 21.97
C LEU A 293 20.47 -7.14 23.48
N SER A 294 21.01 -6.28 24.35
CA SER A 294 20.93 -6.52 25.79
C SER A 294 19.49 -6.39 26.30
N ASP A 295 19.13 -7.16 27.34
CA ASP A 295 17.76 -7.17 27.88
C ASP A 295 17.28 -5.77 28.28
N SER A 296 18.14 -4.96 28.90
CA SER A 296 17.84 -3.57 29.23
C SER A 296 17.52 -2.71 28.00
N GLN A 297 18.19 -2.93 26.87
CA GLN A 297 17.90 -2.21 25.62
C GLN A 297 16.60 -2.70 24.98
N GLN A 298 16.31 -4.02 25.08
CA GLN A 298 15.03 -4.59 24.63
C GLN A 298 13.87 -4.02 25.46
N GLU A 299 13.97 -4.09 26.79
CA GLU A 299 12.98 -3.57 27.75
C GLU A 299 12.67 -2.10 27.51
N LYS A 300 13.73 -1.30 27.32
CA LYS A 300 13.61 0.13 27.07
C LYS A 300 12.79 0.41 25.81
N TRP A 301 13.00 -0.35 24.72
CA TRP A 301 12.24 -0.17 23.49
C TRP A 301 10.76 -0.53 23.68
N TRP A 302 10.46 -1.67 24.30
CA TRP A 302 9.09 -2.12 24.55
C TRP A 302 8.34 -1.17 25.49
N SER A 303 8.99 -0.67 26.55
CA SER A 303 8.40 0.31 27.47
C SER A 303 8.16 1.67 26.80
N GLU A 304 9.12 2.17 26.02
CA GLU A 304 9.00 3.46 25.33
C GLU A 304 7.94 3.45 24.22
N HIS A 305 7.59 2.30 23.64
CA HIS A 305 6.82 2.25 22.40
C HIS A 305 5.55 1.38 22.43
N VAL A 306 5.46 0.40 23.33
CA VAL A 306 4.33 -0.55 23.40
C VAL A 306 3.59 -0.48 24.73
N PHE A 307 4.27 -0.70 25.86
CA PHE A 307 3.65 -0.81 27.19
C PHE A 307 3.29 0.56 27.80
N LYS A 308 2.37 1.27 27.15
CA LYS A 308 1.95 2.65 27.50
C LYS A 308 1.13 2.75 28.79
N CYS A 309 0.60 1.63 29.28
CA CYS A 309 -0.16 1.55 30.52
C CYS A 309 0.73 1.42 31.77
N GLY A 310 2.05 1.32 31.59
CA GLY A 310 3.06 1.07 32.61
C GLY A 310 3.95 -0.13 32.24
N PRO A 311 5.17 -0.23 32.78
CA PRO A 311 6.11 -1.31 32.46
C PRO A 311 5.47 -2.69 32.66
N GLY A 312 5.58 -3.56 31.64
CA GLY A 312 5.08 -4.94 31.68
C GLY A 312 3.56 -5.10 31.81
N LYS A 313 2.77 -4.02 31.70
CA LYS A 313 1.31 -4.10 31.69
C LYS A 313 0.80 -4.34 30.29
N ASP A 314 -0.03 -5.36 30.17
CA ASP A 314 -0.66 -5.75 28.92
C ASP A 314 -1.46 -4.58 28.31
N ILE A 315 -1.47 -4.49 26.99
CA ILE A 315 -2.20 -3.46 26.24
C ILE A 315 -3.01 -4.09 25.13
N SER A 316 -4.29 -3.73 25.00
CA SER A 316 -5.08 -4.24 23.88
C SER A 316 -4.59 -3.67 22.55
N VAL A 317 -4.70 -4.46 21.47
CA VAL A 317 -4.40 -4.04 20.10
C VAL A 317 -5.11 -2.73 19.76
N HIS A 318 -6.39 -2.61 20.14
CA HIS A 318 -7.20 -1.42 19.90
C HIS A 318 -6.65 -0.18 20.61
N GLN A 319 -6.22 -0.30 21.87
CA GLN A 319 -5.64 0.81 22.63
C GLN A 319 -4.31 1.27 22.01
N LEU A 320 -3.44 0.34 21.64
CA LEU A 320 -2.15 0.68 21.03
C LEU A 320 -2.33 1.35 19.67
N VAL A 321 -3.22 0.83 18.81
CA VAL A 321 -3.54 1.45 17.52
C VAL A 321 -4.10 2.86 17.72
N SER A 322 -5.01 3.04 18.68
CA SER A 322 -5.59 4.36 18.99
C SER A 322 -4.53 5.35 19.48
N TYR A 323 -3.59 4.91 20.31
CA TYR A 323 -2.46 5.71 20.76
C TYR A 323 -1.53 6.12 19.61
N MET A 324 -1.16 5.15 18.75
CA MET A 324 -0.33 5.42 17.58
C MET A 324 -1.03 6.35 16.59
N GLU A 325 -2.34 6.18 16.38
CA GLU A 325 -3.13 7.06 15.54
C GLU A 325 -3.17 8.48 16.08
N GLY A 326 -3.38 8.66 17.39
CA GLY A 326 -3.41 9.99 18.02
C GLY A 326 -2.10 10.77 17.83
N ILE A 327 -0.95 10.08 17.83
CA ILE A 327 0.36 10.66 17.53
C ILE A 327 0.49 11.02 16.03
N MET A 328 -0.24 10.34 15.15
CA MET A 328 -0.13 10.49 13.69
C MET A 328 -1.13 11.49 13.09
N THR A 329 -2.17 11.89 13.83
CA THR A 329 -3.30 12.63 13.27
C THR A 329 -3.08 14.14 13.02
N GLN A 330 -1.95 14.73 13.40
CA GLN A 330 -1.83 16.21 13.38
C GLN A 330 -0.84 16.80 12.37
N ASP A 331 0.11 16.04 11.81
CA ASP A 331 1.20 16.62 11.02
C ASP A 331 1.30 16.13 9.57
N SER A 332 2.14 16.78 8.76
CA SER A 332 2.45 16.35 7.38
C SER A 332 3.11 14.95 7.35
N PRO A 333 3.12 14.23 6.20
CA PRO A 333 3.81 12.94 6.09
C PRO A 333 5.29 12.99 6.51
N ALA A 334 5.97 14.12 6.25
CA ALA A 334 7.37 14.32 6.61
C ALA A 334 7.58 14.40 8.13
N GLU A 335 6.71 15.12 8.85
CA GLU A 335 6.78 15.22 10.31
C GLU A 335 6.46 13.89 10.98
N ARG A 336 5.44 13.16 10.49
CA ARG A 336 5.19 11.78 10.94
C ARG A 336 6.40 10.89 10.75
N ALA A 337 7.08 10.97 9.60
CA ALA A 337 8.28 10.19 9.34
C ALA A 337 9.40 10.53 10.34
N LYS A 338 9.56 11.81 10.75
CA LYS A 338 10.53 12.18 11.79
C LYS A 338 10.23 11.55 13.14
N VAL A 339 8.95 11.38 13.51
CA VAL A 339 8.54 10.71 14.76
C VAL A 339 8.69 9.20 14.70
N VAL A 340 8.38 8.59 13.56
CA VAL A 340 8.39 7.13 13.34
C VAL A 340 9.81 6.60 13.14
N ARG A 341 10.64 7.31 12.37
CA ARG A 341 11.97 6.83 11.95
C ARG A 341 12.86 6.41 13.13
N PRO A 342 12.97 7.17 14.24
CA PRO A 342 13.75 6.74 15.40
C PRO A 342 13.26 5.43 16.01
N LYS A 343 11.93 5.21 16.03
CA LYS A 343 11.33 3.99 16.59
C LYS A 343 11.68 2.76 15.76
N ILE A 344 11.51 2.86 14.44
CA ILE A 344 11.87 1.80 13.48
C ILE A 344 13.38 1.56 13.48
N LYS A 345 14.19 2.62 13.55
CA LYS A 345 15.64 2.51 13.64
C LYS A 345 16.08 1.68 14.85
N LYS A 346 15.56 2.00 16.04
CA LYS A 346 15.84 1.22 17.25
C LYS A 346 15.32 -0.22 17.16
N TRP A 347 14.20 -0.46 16.47
CA TRP A 347 13.69 -1.81 16.25
C TRP A 347 14.61 -2.64 15.33
N PHE A 348 15.13 -2.06 14.25
CA PHE A 348 16.12 -2.73 13.39
C PHE A 348 17.41 -3.08 14.15
N ASN A 349 17.80 -2.31 15.17
CA ASN A 349 18.99 -2.61 15.98
C ASN A 349 18.90 -3.94 16.76
N PHE A 350 17.71 -4.55 16.87
CA PHE A 350 17.59 -5.89 17.43
C PHE A 350 18.36 -6.93 16.61
N PHE A 351 18.40 -6.79 15.27
CA PHE A 351 18.98 -7.80 14.39
C PHE A 351 20.11 -7.28 13.47
N THR A 352 20.28 -5.96 13.36
CA THR A 352 21.35 -5.36 12.55
C THR A 352 22.08 -4.24 13.30
N THR A 353 23.07 -3.63 12.64
CA THR A 353 23.85 -2.49 13.15
C THR A 353 23.83 -1.34 12.15
N GLU A 354 24.02 -0.11 12.63
CA GLU A 354 24.06 1.07 11.75
C GLU A 354 25.18 0.99 10.71
N ASP A 355 26.33 0.44 11.09
CA ASP A 355 27.45 0.32 10.17
C ASP A 355 27.16 -0.74 9.10
N PHE A 356 26.49 -1.83 9.45
CA PHE A 356 26.02 -2.81 8.48
C PHE A 356 25.02 -2.21 7.48
N LEU A 357 24.08 -1.38 7.95
CA LEU A 357 23.11 -0.71 7.08
C LEU A 357 23.76 0.30 6.11
N LYS A 358 24.92 0.87 6.46
CA LYS A 358 25.67 1.78 5.58
C LYS A 358 26.39 1.05 4.43
N LEU A 359 26.60 -0.27 4.52
CA LEU A 359 27.34 -1.04 3.52
C LEU A 359 26.64 -1.17 2.16
N LYS A 360 25.47 -0.52 1.96
CA LYS A 360 24.63 -0.62 0.74
C LYS A 360 24.42 -2.07 0.30
N MET A 361 24.37 -3.01 1.25
CA MET A 361 24.22 -4.42 0.96
C MET A 361 22.89 -4.67 0.26
N ILE A 362 22.96 -5.31 -0.91
CA ILE A 362 21.77 -5.70 -1.66
C ILE A 362 21.08 -6.80 -0.87
N PHE A 363 19.81 -6.56 -0.56
CA PHE A 363 18.94 -7.50 0.12
C PHE A 363 18.48 -8.54 -0.92
N SER A 364 19.02 -9.75 -0.81
CA SER A 364 18.78 -10.82 -1.78
C SER A 364 17.33 -11.30 -1.73
N GLU A 365 16.87 -11.98 -2.80
CA GLU A 365 15.52 -12.57 -2.82
C GLU A 365 15.36 -13.63 -1.72
N GLU A 366 16.38 -14.45 -1.50
CA GLU A 366 16.34 -15.48 -0.45
C GLU A 366 16.27 -14.87 0.94
N ASP A 367 17.07 -13.85 1.23
CA ASP A 367 17.06 -13.20 2.54
C ASP A 367 15.73 -12.48 2.78
N PHE A 368 15.14 -11.90 1.74
CA PHE A 368 13.82 -11.29 1.80
C PHE A 368 12.74 -12.31 2.15
N VAL A 369 12.74 -13.48 1.50
CA VAL A 369 11.79 -14.55 1.76
C VAL A 369 11.97 -15.10 3.18
N LYS A 370 13.21 -15.40 3.57
CA LYS A 370 13.54 -15.89 4.92
C LYS A 370 13.15 -14.87 6.00
N PHE A 371 13.34 -13.57 5.73
CA PHE A 371 12.93 -12.50 6.65
C PHE A 371 11.44 -12.58 6.99
N TRP A 372 10.57 -12.71 5.98
CA TRP A 372 9.12 -12.76 6.19
C TRP A 372 8.64 -14.09 6.76
N ALA A 373 9.30 -15.20 6.41
CA ALA A 373 9.05 -16.50 7.02
C ALA A 373 9.35 -16.46 8.53
N VAL A 374 10.49 -15.91 8.95
CA VAL A 374 10.85 -15.80 10.37
C VAL A 374 9.97 -14.80 11.12
N LEU A 375 9.74 -13.61 10.56
CA LEU A 375 9.05 -12.54 11.27
C LEU A 375 7.55 -12.80 11.43
N ALA A 376 6.90 -13.25 10.35
CA ALA A 376 5.44 -13.25 10.24
C ALA A 376 4.87 -14.60 9.77
N ASN A 377 5.70 -15.64 9.62
CA ASN A 377 5.30 -16.95 9.10
C ASN A 377 4.58 -16.86 7.74
N ILE A 378 5.09 -15.99 6.87
CA ILE A 378 4.52 -15.77 5.54
C ILE A 378 5.12 -16.79 4.59
N ASP A 379 4.24 -17.39 3.78
CA ASP A 379 4.60 -18.34 2.74
C ASP A 379 5.63 -17.75 1.75
N GLU A 380 6.56 -18.61 1.32
CA GLU A 380 7.66 -18.20 0.46
C GLU A 380 7.17 -17.71 -0.91
N ARG A 381 6.18 -18.39 -1.50
CA ARG A 381 5.65 -18.04 -2.81
C ARG A 381 4.99 -16.67 -2.75
N HIS A 382 4.15 -16.41 -1.75
CA HIS A 382 3.56 -15.07 -1.57
C HIS A 382 4.63 -14.00 -1.36
N SER A 383 5.65 -14.27 -0.55
CA SER A 383 6.75 -13.32 -0.32
C SER A 383 7.50 -12.98 -1.61
N ARG A 384 7.84 -13.97 -2.44
CA ARG A 384 8.49 -13.75 -3.75
C ARG A 384 7.59 -12.97 -4.70
N GLU A 385 6.30 -13.31 -4.77
CA GLU A 385 5.34 -12.58 -5.60
C GLU A 385 5.26 -11.10 -5.19
N MET A 386 5.27 -10.79 -3.89
CA MET A 386 5.24 -9.41 -3.40
C MET A 386 6.55 -8.67 -3.67
N LEU A 387 7.70 -9.33 -3.53
CA LEU A 387 9.01 -8.76 -3.90
C LEU A 387 9.02 -8.32 -5.36
N ILE A 388 8.58 -9.20 -6.27
CA ILE A 388 8.51 -8.91 -7.71
C ILE A 388 7.55 -7.75 -8.00
N LYS A 389 6.37 -7.75 -7.35
CA LYS A 389 5.29 -6.81 -7.63
C LYS A 389 5.42 -5.43 -6.99
N TYR A 390 6.18 -5.28 -5.92
CA TYR A 390 6.17 -4.02 -5.17
C TYR A 390 7.54 -3.46 -4.84
N PHE A 391 8.62 -4.26 -4.86
CA PHE A 391 9.94 -3.80 -4.42
C PHE A 391 10.89 -3.55 -5.59
N PRO A 392 11.62 -2.41 -5.58
CA PRO A 392 12.52 -2.07 -6.66
C PRO A 392 13.75 -2.97 -6.69
N SER A 393 14.40 -3.13 -7.85
CA SER A 393 15.71 -3.77 -7.98
C SER A 393 16.79 -2.73 -8.34
N PRO A 394 17.95 -2.69 -7.65
CA PRO A 394 18.25 -3.43 -6.42
C PRO A 394 17.52 -2.85 -5.20
N LEU A 395 17.29 -3.69 -4.18
CA LEU A 395 16.77 -3.28 -2.88
C LEU A 395 17.91 -3.40 -1.86
N THR A 396 18.23 -2.34 -1.12
CA THR A 396 19.17 -2.45 0.01
C THR A 396 18.43 -2.66 1.32
N LEU A 397 19.11 -3.20 2.34
CA LEU A 397 18.51 -3.35 3.68
C LEU A 397 18.13 -1.98 4.30
N ASN A 398 18.86 -0.92 3.96
CA ASN A 398 18.52 0.44 4.38
C ASN A 398 17.26 0.96 3.68
N ASP A 399 17.07 0.69 2.39
CA ASP A 399 15.83 1.03 1.68
C ASP A 399 14.65 0.28 2.29
N PHE A 400 14.85 -1.00 2.62
CA PHE A 400 13.84 -1.83 3.27
C PHE A 400 13.47 -1.27 4.66
N ARG A 401 14.41 -0.71 5.42
CA ARG A 401 14.12 0.01 6.66
C ARG A 401 13.27 1.26 6.41
N GLU A 402 13.58 2.05 5.40
CA GLU A 402 12.76 3.23 5.07
C GLU A 402 11.37 2.84 4.55
N ASP A 403 11.20 1.66 3.94
CA ASP A 403 9.87 1.12 3.60
C ASP A 403 9.02 0.86 4.86
N PHE A 404 9.61 0.39 5.97
CA PHE A 404 8.91 0.31 7.27
C PHE A 404 8.53 1.69 7.84
N VAL A 405 9.39 2.70 7.64
CA VAL A 405 9.07 4.08 8.04
C VAL A 405 7.90 4.60 7.24
N ALA A 406 7.92 4.46 5.91
CA ALA A 406 6.84 4.88 5.02
C ALA A 406 5.53 4.13 5.33
N PHE A 407 5.63 2.83 5.63
CA PHE A 407 4.51 2.00 6.06
C PHE A 407 3.78 2.58 7.28
N LEU A 408 4.49 3.05 8.30
CA LEU A 408 3.86 3.61 9.50
C LEU A 408 3.56 5.11 9.41
N SER A 409 4.18 5.86 8.49
CA SER A 409 4.10 7.34 8.50
C SER A 409 3.34 7.96 7.32
N ASN A 410 3.27 7.32 6.15
CA ASN A 410 2.66 7.94 4.98
C ASN A 410 1.19 7.49 4.81
N PRO A 411 0.19 8.39 4.87
CA PRO A 411 -1.22 8.01 4.75
C PRO A 411 -1.68 7.77 3.31
N GLU A 412 -0.82 7.97 2.32
CA GLU A 412 -1.19 7.92 0.90
C GLU A 412 -1.27 6.49 0.38
N PHE A 413 -2.49 5.99 0.21
CA PHE A 413 -2.74 4.66 -0.35
C PHE A 413 -2.23 4.47 -1.79
N LEU A 414 -2.12 5.55 -2.56
CA LEU A 414 -1.58 5.54 -3.93
C LEU A 414 -0.05 5.58 -3.97
N ASP A 415 0.61 5.91 -2.86
CA ASP A 415 2.07 5.90 -2.82
C ASP A 415 2.55 4.45 -2.70
N GLU A 416 3.16 3.95 -3.77
CA GLU A 416 3.66 2.57 -3.87
C GLU A 416 4.63 2.24 -2.72
N TYR A 417 5.48 3.19 -2.32
CA TYR A 417 6.43 3.07 -1.21
C TYR A 417 5.73 2.80 0.12
N SER A 418 4.68 3.57 0.45
CA SER A 418 3.95 3.42 1.73
C SER A 418 3.16 2.11 1.84
N SER A 419 2.95 1.44 0.70
CA SER A 419 2.06 0.28 0.57
C SER A 419 2.81 -1.05 0.46
N ARG A 420 4.14 -1.05 0.25
CA ARG A 420 4.92 -2.29 0.02
C ARG A 420 4.81 -3.29 1.15
N ILE A 421 5.16 -2.87 2.37
CA ILE A 421 5.08 -3.69 3.58
C ILE A 421 3.63 -4.09 3.85
N PHE A 422 2.69 -3.16 3.66
CA PHE A 422 1.27 -3.46 3.81
C PHE A 422 0.79 -4.56 2.86
N ASN A 423 1.24 -4.56 1.61
CA ASN A 423 0.84 -5.57 0.61
C ASN A 423 1.33 -6.98 0.95
N ILE A 424 2.43 -7.09 1.70
CA ILE A 424 2.92 -8.37 2.22
C ILE A 424 2.07 -8.83 3.40
N LEU A 425 1.85 -7.94 4.37
CA LEU A 425 1.19 -8.24 5.64
C LEU A 425 -0.34 -8.31 5.55
N LYS A 426 -0.95 -7.72 4.52
CA LYS A 426 -2.40 -7.76 4.37
C LYS A 426 -2.83 -9.21 4.17
N ASN A 427 -3.73 -9.68 5.02
CA ASN A 427 -4.47 -10.91 4.74
C ASN A 427 -5.18 -10.70 3.40
N LYS A 428 -4.85 -11.52 2.40
CA LYS A 428 -5.72 -11.69 1.24
C LYS A 428 -6.89 -12.53 1.74
N PRO A 429 -8.10 -11.98 1.94
CA PRO A 429 -9.25 -12.85 1.90
C PRO A 429 -9.21 -13.55 0.54
N ASP A 430 -9.46 -14.85 0.51
CA ASP A 430 -9.77 -15.55 -0.74
C ASP A 430 -10.77 -14.67 -1.47
N CYS A 431 -10.39 -14.15 -2.63
CA CYS A 431 -11.18 -13.18 -3.37
C CYS A 431 -12.62 -13.69 -3.46
N MET A 432 -13.55 -13.06 -2.74
CA MET A 432 -14.98 -13.39 -2.85
C MET A 432 -15.49 -13.22 -4.29
N CYS A 433 -14.74 -12.49 -5.13
CA CYS A 433 -15.07 -12.23 -6.53
C CYS A 433 -14.17 -12.97 -7.54
N CYS A 434 -13.24 -13.83 -7.09
CA CYS A 434 -12.41 -14.65 -7.99
C CYS A 434 -12.56 -16.15 -7.73
N LYS A 435 -13.70 -16.58 -7.21
CA LYS A 435 -14.23 -17.91 -7.54
C LYS A 435 -14.99 -17.74 -8.85
N VAL A 436 -14.28 -17.88 -9.96
CA VAL A 436 -14.88 -18.24 -11.25
C VAL A 436 -15.03 -19.74 -11.28
#